data_AF-A0A2V6G646-F1
#
_entry.id   AF-A0A2V6G646-F1
#
_cell.length_a   1.000
_cell.length_b   1.000
_cell.length_c   1.000
_cell.angle_alpha   90.00
_cell.angle_beta   90.00
_cell.angle_gamma   90.00
#
_symmetry.space_group_name_H-M   'P 1'
#
loop_
_entity.id
_entity.type
_entity.pdbx_description
1 polymer ?
#
loop_
_entity_poly.entity_id
_entity_poly.type
_entity_poly.pdbx_seq_one_letter_code
_entity_poly.pdbx_strand_id
1 'polypeptide(L)'
;RYDPDLWTDEYYFLNQPGQAEIQSDLFYDYRTNVDAYPTWQAWMQKTQPRLLVIWGKYDLSFDPGEPERYRKDVPKAEVQVLDAGHLALDTKADEIAALVRAFMK
;
A
#
# COMPACT_ATOMS: atom_id res chain seq x y z
N ARG A 1 7.23 -16.09 8.85
CA ARG A 1 7.77 -16.04 10.23
C ARG A 1 8.04 -14.57 10.52
N TYR A 2 7.55 -14.04 11.63
CA TYR A 2 7.77 -12.63 12.00
C TYR A 2 9.16 -12.47 12.60
N ASP A 3 9.85 -11.40 12.22
CA ASP A 3 11.09 -10.99 12.87
C ASP A 3 10.72 -10.21 14.16
N PRO A 4 11.04 -10.74 15.36
CA PRO A 4 10.70 -10.09 16.61
C PRO A 4 11.45 -8.78 16.84
N ASP A 5 12.50 -8.48 16.07
CA ASP A 5 13.31 -7.28 16.26
C ASP A 5 12.69 -6.05 15.57
N LEU A 6 11.82 -6.26 14.58
CA LEU A 6 11.21 -5.18 13.76
C LEU A 6 10.56 -4.08 14.60
N TRP A 7 9.81 -4.43 15.65
CA TRP A 7 9.14 -3.43 16.49
C TRP A 7 10.12 -2.68 17.40
N THR A 8 11.22 -3.34 17.81
CA THR A 8 12.25 -2.73 18.66
C THR A 8 13.06 -1.72 17.85
N ASP A 9 13.40 -2.09 16.61
CA ASP A 9 14.08 -1.21 15.66
C ASP A 9 13.19 -0.02 15.30
N GLU A 10 11.93 -0.26 14.92
CA GLU A 10 10.98 0.81 14.61
C GLU A 10 10.81 1.77 15.79
N TYR A 11 10.65 1.23 17.01
CA TYR A 11 10.59 2.04 18.21
C TYR A 11 11.87 2.87 18.40
N TYR A 12 13.06 2.25 18.28
CA TYR A 12 14.32 2.96 18.43
C TYR A 12 14.44 4.11 17.41
N PHE A 13 14.14 3.86 16.14
CA PHE A 13 14.25 4.86 15.08
C PHE A 13 13.23 5.98 15.24
N LEU A 14 11.96 5.67 15.53
CA LEU A 14 10.91 6.69 15.68
C LEU A 14 11.10 7.57 16.94
N ASN A 15 11.84 7.09 17.94
CA ASN A 15 12.12 7.85 19.17
C ASN A 15 13.43 8.65 19.12
N GLN A 16 14.15 8.68 17.99
CA GLN A 16 15.33 9.55 17.87
C GLN A 16 14.91 11.04 17.89
N PRO A 17 15.77 11.93 18.41
CA PRO A 17 15.50 13.38 18.39
C PRO A 17 15.14 13.89 16.98
N GLY A 18 14.07 14.67 16.87
CA GLY A 18 13.59 15.26 15.61
C GLY A 18 12.65 14.37 14.79
N GLN A 19 12.52 13.07 15.11
CA GLN A 19 11.69 12.16 14.32
C GLN A 19 10.20 12.47 14.43
N ALA A 20 9.72 12.89 15.60
CA ALA A 20 8.31 13.25 15.77
C ALA A 20 7.90 14.39 14.83
N GLU A 21 8.74 15.42 14.65
CA GLU A 21 8.49 16.50 13.70
C GLU A 21 8.54 16.00 12.25
N ILE A 22 9.56 15.21 11.88
CA ILE A 22 9.70 14.64 10.53
C ILE A 22 8.49 13.79 10.14
N GLN A 23 8.03 12.91 11.03
CA GLN A 23 6.85 12.08 10.78
C GLN A 23 5.58 12.93 10.65
N SER A 24 5.44 13.95 11.51
CA SER A 24 4.29 14.88 11.44
C SER A 24 4.26 15.64 10.13
N ASP A 25 5.42 16.12 9.65
CA ASP A 25 5.55 16.80 8.38
C ASP A 25 5.21 15.87 7.21
N LEU A 26 5.67 14.61 7.24
CA LEU A 26 5.34 13.61 6.22
C LEU A 26 3.82 13.35 6.15
N PHE A 27 3.15 13.20 7.31
CA PHE A 27 1.70 13.02 7.35
C PHE A 27 0.95 14.26 6.89
N TYR A 28 1.42 15.46 7.25
CA TYR A 28 0.82 16.72 6.80
C TYR A 28 0.93 16.90 5.28
N ASP A 29 2.07 16.53 4.70
CA ASP A 29 2.30 16.66 3.27
C ASP A 29 1.49 15.68 2.43
N TYR A 30 0.99 14.58 3.00
CA TYR A 30 0.13 13.61 2.31
C TYR A 30 -1.08 14.26 1.61
N ARG A 31 -1.56 15.40 2.10
CA ARG A 31 -2.61 16.18 1.42
C ARG A 31 -2.30 16.49 -0.05
N THR A 32 -1.02 16.65 -0.39
CA THR A 32 -0.58 16.92 -1.77
C THR A 32 -0.72 15.69 -2.68
N ASN A 33 -0.73 14.47 -2.12
CA ASN A 33 -1.05 13.26 -2.86
C ASN A 33 -2.49 13.29 -3.36
N VAL A 34 -3.43 13.74 -2.52
CA VAL A 34 -4.86 13.80 -2.87
C VAL A 34 -5.08 14.70 -4.08
N ASP A 35 -4.39 15.85 -4.13
CA ASP A 35 -4.42 16.77 -5.27
C ASP A 35 -3.87 16.12 -6.55
N ALA A 36 -2.96 15.16 -6.43
CA ALA A 36 -2.37 14.44 -7.56
C ALA A 36 -3.21 13.25 -8.07
N TYR A 37 -4.16 12.73 -7.27
CA TYR A 37 -4.98 11.56 -7.63
C TYR A 37 -5.66 11.66 -8.99
N PRO A 38 -6.31 12.79 -9.37
CA PRO A 38 -6.94 12.91 -10.68
C PRO A 38 -5.95 12.73 -11.84
N THR A 39 -4.70 13.18 -11.65
CA THR A 39 -3.65 13.04 -12.67
C THR A 39 -3.26 11.57 -12.86
N TRP A 40 -3.10 10.83 -11.76
CA TRP A 40 -2.76 9.40 -11.82
C TRP A 40 -3.92 8.55 -12.32
N GLN A 41 -5.16 8.86 -11.92
CA GLN A 41 -6.37 8.21 -12.43
C GLN A 41 -6.50 8.43 -13.94
N ALA A 42 -6.33 9.66 -14.43
CA ALA A 42 -6.36 9.95 -15.87
C ALA A 42 -5.26 9.19 -16.63
N TRP A 43 -4.06 9.09 -16.05
CA TRP A 43 -2.98 8.29 -16.64
C TRP A 43 -3.33 6.79 -16.68
N MET A 44 -3.90 6.23 -15.61
CA MET A 44 -4.33 4.82 -15.56
C MET A 44 -5.44 4.54 -16.58
N GLN A 45 -6.46 5.40 -16.64
CA GLN A 45 -7.56 5.31 -17.61
C GLN A 45 -7.05 5.35 -19.06
N LYS A 46 -6.09 6.22 -19.36
CA LYS A 46 -5.50 6.33 -20.69
C LYS A 46 -4.57 5.16 -21.03
N THR A 47 -3.71 4.77 -20.10
CA THR A 47 -2.61 3.82 -20.36
C THR A 47 -3.07 2.37 -20.26
N GLN A 48 -4.09 2.10 -19.44
CA GLN A 48 -4.58 0.75 -19.15
C GLN A 48 -3.42 -0.22 -18.81
N PRO A 49 -2.61 0.09 -17.79
CA PRO A 49 -1.46 -0.75 -17.45
C PRO A 49 -1.91 -2.16 -17.05
N ARG A 50 -1.04 -3.15 -17.22
CA ARG A 50 -1.17 -4.40 -16.45
C ARG A 50 -1.04 -4.00 -14.97
N LEU A 51 -2.11 -4.17 -14.21
CA LEU A 51 -2.20 -3.72 -12.83
C LEU A 51 -2.52 -4.89 -11.89
N LEU A 52 -1.65 -5.09 -10.91
CA LEU A 52 -1.89 -5.95 -9.76
C LEU A 52 -2.03 -5.07 -8.52
N VAL A 53 -3.16 -5.16 -7.84
CA VAL A 53 -3.45 -4.51 -6.56
C VAL A 53 -3.48 -5.58 -5.48
N ILE A 54 -2.65 -5.42 -4.45
CA ILE A 54 -2.61 -6.32 -3.29
C ILE A 54 -2.98 -5.49 -2.06
N TRP A 55 -3.90 -5.98 -1.25
CA TRP A 55 -4.44 -5.22 -0.12
C TRP A 55 -4.62 -6.08 1.13
N GLY A 56 -4.44 -5.48 2.30
CA GLY A 56 -4.75 -6.11 3.58
C GLY A 56 -6.22 -5.91 3.96
N LYS A 57 -6.96 -7.00 4.20
CA LYS A 57 -8.37 -6.98 4.63
C LYS A 57 -8.62 -6.14 5.89
N TYR A 58 -7.63 -6.04 6.78
CA TYR A 58 -7.71 -5.33 8.05
C TYR A 58 -6.97 -3.98 8.02
N ASP A 59 -6.66 -3.45 6.84
CA ASP A 59 -6.12 -2.09 6.74
C ASP A 59 -7.19 -1.08 7.16
N LEU A 60 -6.88 -0.27 8.17
CA LEU A 60 -7.76 0.77 8.72
C LEU A 60 -7.49 2.14 8.11
N SER A 61 -6.46 2.28 7.28
CA SER A 61 -6.07 3.55 6.67
C SER A 61 -7.01 3.99 5.55
N PHE A 62 -7.77 3.05 4.98
CA PHE A 62 -8.52 3.23 3.74
C PHE A 62 -9.89 2.53 3.78
N ASP A 63 -10.80 2.92 2.89
CA ASP A 63 -12.10 2.27 2.78
C ASP A 63 -11.95 0.83 2.25
N PRO A 64 -12.66 -0.17 2.82
CA PRO A 64 -12.54 -1.57 2.38
C PRO A 64 -12.91 -1.81 0.90
N GLY A 65 -13.65 -0.89 0.27
CA GLY A 65 -13.98 -0.94 -1.14
C GLY A 65 -12.92 -0.34 -2.06
N GLU A 66 -11.87 0.31 -1.55
CA GLU A 66 -10.81 0.92 -2.37
C GLU A 66 -10.08 -0.05 -3.31
N PRO A 67 -9.72 -1.28 -2.90
CA PRO A 67 -9.03 -2.21 -3.80
C PRO A 67 -9.82 -2.46 -5.09
N GLU A 68 -11.13 -2.58 -4.96
CA GLU A 68 -12.05 -2.81 -6.08
C GLU A 68 -12.26 -1.55 -6.93
N ARG A 69 -12.11 -0.35 -6.36
CA ARG A 69 -12.27 0.91 -7.11
C ARG A 69 -11.19 1.10 -8.17
N TYR A 70 -10.02 0.47 -8.05
CA TYR A 70 -9.01 0.47 -9.12
C TYR A 70 -9.55 -0.09 -10.45
N ARG A 71 -10.56 -0.98 -10.42
CA ARG A 71 -11.20 -1.48 -11.65
C ARG A 71 -12.03 -0.43 -12.40
N LYS A 72 -12.37 0.69 -11.77
CA LYS A 72 -12.99 1.83 -12.46
C LYS A 72 -12.02 2.47 -13.45
N ASP A 73 -10.76 2.59 -13.06
CA ASP A 73 -9.71 3.19 -13.88
C ASP A 73 -9.03 2.17 -14.79
N VAL A 74 -8.86 0.94 -14.31
CA VAL A 74 -8.23 -0.17 -15.05
C VAL A 74 -9.12 -1.42 -14.95
N PRO A 75 -10.08 -1.64 -15.87
CA PRO A 75 -11.04 -2.74 -15.78
C PRO A 75 -10.44 -4.14 -15.71
N LYS A 76 -9.20 -4.31 -16.20
CA LYS A 76 -8.46 -5.58 -16.16
C LYS A 76 -7.56 -5.73 -14.93
N ALA A 77 -7.66 -4.85 -13.93
CA ALA A 77 -6.85 -4.95 -12.73
C ALA A 77 -7.11 -6.26 -11.98
N GLU A 78 -6.02 -6.96 -11.66
CA GLU A 78 -6.01 -8.10 -10.76
C GLU A 78 -5.99 -7.57 -9.33
N VAL A 79 -7.00 -7.89 -8.52
CA VAL A 79 -7.13 -7.40 -7.15
C VAL A 79 -7.10 -8.60 -6.22
N GLN A 80 -6.18 -8.57 -5.26
CA GLN A 80 -5.94 -9.64 -4.28
C GLN A 80 -6.05 -9.06 -2.87
N VAL A 81 -7.12 -9.41 -2.15
CA VAL A 81 -7.33 -8.99 -0.76
C VAL A 81 -6.92 -10.12 0.17
N LEU A 82 -5.89 -9.88 0.96
CA LEU A 82 -5.24 -10.87 1.83
C LEU A 82 -5.71 -10.73 3.28
N ASP A 83 -5.60 -11.82 4.03
CA ASP A 83 -5.84 -11.87 5.48
C ASP A 83 -4.70 -11.18 6.26
N ALA A 84 -4.58 -9.86 6.11
CA ALA A 84 -3.46 -9.03 6.56
C ALA A 84 -3.89 -7.61 6.93
N GLY A 85 -3.04 -6.87 7.64
CA GLY A 85 -3.22 -5.44 7.93
C GLY A 85 -2.59 -4.53 6.87
N HIS A 86 -2.37 -3.25 7.22
CA HIS A 86 -1.76 -2.25 6.35
C HIS A 86 -0.40 -2.69 5.78
N LEU A 87 0.47 -3.24 6.63
CA LEU A 87 1.76 -3.80 6.24
C LEU A 87 1.62 -5.27 5.83
N ALA A 88 0.91 -5.51 4.72
CA ALA A 88 0.64 -6.87 4.25
C ALA A 88 1.92 -7.66 3.90
N LEU A 89 2.98 -6.98 3.46
CA LEU A 89 4.29 -7.58 3.20
C LEU A 89 4.90 -8.22 4.45
N ASP A 90 4.73 -7.64 5.62
CA ASP A 90 5.33 -8.16 6.87
C ASP A 90 4.65 -9.45 7.35
N THR A 91 3.39 -9.64 6.97
CA THR A 91 2.56 -10.77 7.44
C THR A 91 2.36 -11.86 6.39
N LYS A 92 2.43 -11.51 5.10
CA LYS A 92 2.12 -12.39 3.96
C LYS A 92 3.18 -12.35 2.86
N ALA A 93 4.45 -12.07 3.20
CA ALA A 93 5.56 -11.97 2.24
C ALA A 93 5.60 -13.09 1.19
N ASP A 94 5.51 -14.36 1.61
CA ASP A 94 5.60 -15.52 0.71
C ASP A 94 4.44 -15.57 -0.30
N GLU A 95 3.23 -15.26 0.18
CA GLU A 95 2.01 -15.22 -0.63
C GLU A 95 2.06 -14.06 -1.63
N ILE A 96 2.44 -12.86 -1.18
CA ILE A 96 2.64 -11.69 -2.04
C ILE A 96 3.70 -11.97 -3.10
N ALA A 97 4.82 -12.58 -2.72
CA ALA A 97 5.89 -12.93 -3.65
C ALA A 97 5.42 -13.95 -4.70
N ALA A 98 4.55 -14.89 -4.34
CA ALA A 98 3.95 -15.82 -5.29
C ALA A 98 3.00 -15.12 -6.27
N LEU A 99 2.14 -14.21 -5.78
CA LEU A 99 1.23 -13.39 -6.60
C LEU A 99 2.00 -12.53 -7.60
N VAL A 100 3.02 -11.81 -7.14
CA VAL A 100 3.88 -10.99 -8.01
C VAL A 100 4.58 -11.85 -9.07
N ARG A 101 5.15 -13.01 -8.69
CA ARG A 101 5.78 -13.92 -9.65
C ARG A 101 4.81 -14.48 -10.68
N ALA A 102 3.56 -14.75 -10.30
CA ALA A 102 2.53 -15.20 -11.23
C ALA A 102 2.13 -14.08 -12.20
N PHE A 103 1.98 -12.86 -11.69
CA PHE A 103 1.62 -11.69 -12.47
C PHE A 103 2.71 -11.25 -13.46
N MET A 104 3.98 -11.48 -13.16
CA MET A 104 5.11 -11.11 -14.05
C MET A 104 5.33 -12.09 -15.22
N LYS A 105 4.65 -13.23 -15.22
CA LYS A 105 4.65 -14.15 -16.38
C LYS A 105 3.78 -13.60 -17.52
#